data_AF-A0A7S4CDL1-F1
#
_entry.id   AF-A0A7S4CDL1-F1
#
_cell.length_a   1.000
_cell.length_b   1.000
_cell.length_c   1.000
_cell.angle_alpha   90.00
_cell.angle_beta   90.00
_cell.angle_gamma   90.00
#
_symmetry.space_group_name_H-M   'P 1'
#
loop_
_entity.id
_entity.type
_entity.pdbx_description
1 polymer ?
#
loop_
_entity_poly.entity_id
_entity_poly.type
_entity_poly.pdbx_seq_one_letter_code
_entity_poly.pdbx_strand_id
1 'polypeptide(L)'
;LKGTNLGSWLLLEPWMLGNKHACCNFADMTQLLDRFVERDGGDSLINVFYDNWITTRDFDLLKAFRINVIRLPFWYRHLEPHPQTDPWSLRSNAFKYMDWAVEQAAARGMWTILDLHGAVGGQNGFD
;
A
#
# COMPACT_ATOMS: atom_id res chain seq x y z
N LEU A 1 18.31 -13.94 3.63
CA LEU A 1 17.04 -13.24 3.97
C LEU A 1 15.91 -14.05 3.32
N LYS A 2 14.87 -14.47 4.05
CA LYS A 2 13.74 -15.24 3.49
C LYS A 2 12.47 -14.41 3.64
N GLY A 3 12.11 -13.72 2.57
CA GLY A 3 11.08 -12.69 2.61
C GLY A 3 10.04 -12.78 1.50
N THR A 4 9.00 -11.96 1.68
CA THR A 4 7.96 -11.73 0.68
C THR A 4 7.60 -10.24 0.62
N ASN A 5 6.92 -9.83 -0.45
CA ASN A 5 6.33 -8.52 -0.57
C ASN A 5 4.86 -8.55 -0.12
N LEU A 6 4.41 -7.48 0.54
CA LEU A 6 2.99 -7.21 0.74
C LEU A 6 2.46 -6.38 -0.45
N GLY A 7 2.54 -6.97 -1.64
CA GLY A 7 2.18 -6.33 -2.90
C GLY A 7 0.68 -6.06 -3.04
N SER A 8 0.34 -5.05 -3.84
CA SER A 8 -1.05 -4.58 -4.02
C SER A 8 -1.77 -4.19 -2.75
N TRP A 9 -1.06 -3.95 -1.65
CA TRP A 9 -1.69 -3.51 -0.41
C TRP A 9 -1.75 -1.98 -0.29
N LEU A 10 -0.61 -1.32 -0.04
CA LEU A 10 -0.54 0.14 0.08
C LEU A 10 -0.17 0.85 -1.23
N LEU A 11 0.00 0.10 -2.31
CA LEU A 11 0.03 0.59 -3.67
C LEU A 11 -0.59 -0.52 -4.52
N LEU A 12 -1.72 -0.22 -5.15
CA LEU A 12 -2.49 -1.20 -5.92
C LEU A 12 -1.79 -1.50 -7.25
N GLU A 13 -1.76 -2.78 -7.65
CA GLU A 13 -1.38 -3.19 -9.00
C GLU A 13 -2.54 -4.02 -9.60
N PRO A 14 -3.28 -3.53 -10.62
CA PRO A 14 -4.52 -4.17 -11.09
C PRO A 14 -4.39 -5.63 -11.50
N TRP A 15 -3.23 -6.01 -12.02
CA TRP A 15 -2.96 -7.37 -12.47
C TRP A 15 -2.96 -8.37 -11.30
N MET A 16 -2.55 -7.95 -10.10
CA MET A 16 -2.63 -8.77 -8.88
C MET A 16 -4.08 -8.89 -8.35
N LEU A 17 -4.97 -7.99 -8.76
CA LEU A 17 -6.40 -8.01 -8.43
C LEU A 17 -7.24 -8.82 -9.43
N GLY A 18 -6.58 -9.58 -10.32
CA GLY A 18 -7.24 -10.41 -11.33
C GLY A 18 -7.68 -9.64 -12.58
N ASN A 19 -7.44 -8.33 -12.65
CA ASN A 19 -7.71 -7.54 -13.85
C ASN A 19 -6.51 -7.58 -14.79
N LYS A 20 -6.48 -8.61 -15.65
CA LYS A 20 -5.43 -8.81 -16.66
C LYS A 20 -5.45 -7.80 -17.80
N HIS A 21 -6.51 -7.00 -17.90
CA HIS A 21 -6.73 -6.03 -18.99
C HIS A 21 -6.48 -4.57 -18.58
N ALA A 22 -6.48 -4.27 -17.28
CA ALA A 22 -6.14 -2.95 -16.74
C ALA A 22 -4.63 -2.80 -16.46
N CYS A 23 -3.80 -3.39 -17.31
CA CYS A 23 -2.37 -3.32 -17.11
C CYS A 23 -1.83 -1.95 -17.56
N CYS A 24 -0.81 -1.49 -16.85
CA CYS A 24 0.30 -0.76 -17.44
C CYS A 24 0.17 0.77 -17.63
N ASN A 25 -0.79 1.46 -16.99
CA ASN A 25 -0.83 2.93 -17.08
C ASN A 25 -1.06 3.62 -15.74
N PHE A 26 -0.01 4.28 -15.25
CA PHE A 26 -0.02 5.15 -14.05
C PHE A 26 -1.18 6.15 -14.05
N ALA A 27 -1.52 6.71 -15.24
CA ALA A 27 -2.61 7.66 -15.36
C ALA A 27 -3.99 7.03 -15.09
N ASP A 28 -4.19 5.77 -15.49
CA ASP A 28 -5.45 5.05 -15.27
C ASP A 28 -5.60 4.64 -13.79
N MET A 29 -4.49 4.31 -13.13
CA MET A 29 -4.46 4.01 -11.70
C MET A 29 -4.70 5.23 -10.83
N THR A 30 -4.03 6.34 -11.13
CA THR A 30 -4.25 7.60 -10.42
C THR A 30 -5.70 8.05 -10.61
N GLN A 31 -6.26 7.98 -11.81
CA GLN A 31 -7.67 8.31 -12.06
C GLN A 31 -8.65 7.37 -11.35
N LEU A 32 -8.35 6.07 -11.30
CA LEU A 32 -9.18 5.09 -10.60
C LEU A 32 -9.19 5.38 -9.10
N LEU A 33 -8.02 5.62 -8.51
CA LEU A 33 -7.85 5.99 -7.11
C LEU A 33 -8.48 7.36 -6.80
N ASP A 34 -8.30 8.38 -7.65
CA ASP A 34 -8.95 9.68 -7.48
C ASP A 34 -10.48 9.53 -7.51
N ARG A 35 -11.03 8.70 -8.41
CA ARG A 35 -12.47 8.38 -8.41
C ARG A 35 -12.93 7.61 -7.18
N PHE A 36 -12.08 6.75 -6.63
CA PHE A 36 -12.36 5.96 -5.43
C PHE A 36 -12.00 6.66 -4.13
N VAL A 37 -11.31 7.80 -4.12
CA VAL A 37 -10.92 8.51 -2.90
C VAL A 37 -11.67 9.85 -2.81
N GLU A 38 -11.91 10.54 -3.94
CA GLU A 38 -12.39 11.93 -3.93
C GLU A 38 -13.91 12.11 -4.17
N ARG A 39 -14.66 11.09 -4.62
CA ARG A 39 -16.15 11.18 -4.70
C ARG A 39 -16.80 10.68 -3.41
N ASP A 40 -17.52 11.57 -2.73
CA ASP A 40 -18.51 11.35 -1.65
C ASP A 40 -18.76 9.89 -1.24
N GLY A 41 -17.82 9.32 -0.46
CA GLY A 41 -17.89 7.93 0.04
C GLY A 41 -16.70 7.05 -0.35
N GLY A 42 -15.80 7.53 -1.19
CA GLY A 42 -14.62 6.81 -1.67
C GLY A 42 -13.65 6.32 -0.59
N ASP A 43 -13.43 7.14 0.45
CA ASP A 43 -12.68 6.72 1.63
C ASP A 43 -13.24 5.41 2.23
N SER A 44 -14.51 5.07 2.06
CA SER A 44 -15.04 3.82 2.60
C SER A 44 -14.53 2.58 1.86
N LEU A 45 -14.45 2.59 0.52
CA LEU A 45 -14.12 1.37 -0.24
C LEU A 45 -12.63 1.07 -0.18
N ILE A 46 -11.78 2.08 -0.35
CA ILE A 46 -10.34 1.89 -0.29
C ILE A 46 -9.87 1.53 1.12
N ASN A 47 -10.49 2.09 2.16
CA ASN A 47 -10.19 1.69 3.54
C ASN A 47 -10.66 0.26 3.81
N VAL A 48 -11.84 -0.14 3.33
CA VAL A 48 -12.27 -1.55 3.40
C VAL A 48 -11.26 -2.47 2.72
N PHE A 49 -10.72 -2.07 1.56
CA PHE A 49 -9.65 -2.83 0.91
C PHE A 49 -8.40 -2.91 1.79
N TYR A 50 -7.88 -1.78 2.28
CA TYR A 50 -6.68 -1.78 3.13
C TYR A 50 -6.86 -2.58 4.42
N ASP A 51 -8.04 -2.53 5.03
CA ASP A 51 -8.36 -3.24 6.26
C ASP A 51 -8.53 -4.77 6.06
N ASN A 52 -8.72 -5.25 4.81
CA ASN A 52 -9.03 -6.66 4.53
C ASN A 52 -8.05 -7.36 3.58
N TRP A 53 -7.22 -6.63 2.83
CA TRP A 53 -6.28 -7.23 1.87
C TRP A 53 -5.12 -7.97 2.57
N ILE A 54 -4.53 -7.34 3.59
CA ILE A 54 -3.55 -7.96 4.48
C ILE A 54 -4.09 -7.87 5.91
N THR A 55 -4.11 -9.00 6.60
CA THR A 55 -4.68 -9.15 7.93
C THR A 55 -3.70 -9.85 8.87
N THR A 56 -4.01 -9.91 10.16
CA THR A 56 -3.19 -10.63 11.16
C THR A 56 -2.96 -12.10 10.78
N ARG A 57 -3.96 -12.73 10.13
CA ARG A 57 -3.86 -14.11 9.62
C ARG A 57 -2.71 -14.28 8.65
N ASP A 58 -2.46 -13.30 7.78
CA ASP A 58 -1.38 -13.37 6.80
C ASP A 58 -0.03 -13.37 7.51
N PHE A 59 0.15 -12.54 8.54
CA PHE A 59 1.36 -12.55 9.35
C PHE A 59 1.58 -13.87 10.11
N ASP A 60 0.51 -14.50 10.61
CA ASP A 60 0.58 -15.84 11.21
C ASP A 60 1.06 -16.89 10.20
N LEU A 61 0.53 -16.85 8.98
CA LEU A 61 0.94 -17.74 7.89
C LEU A 61 2.40 -17.52 7.50
N LEU A 62 2.85 -16.27 7.38
CA LEU A 62 4.24 -15.93 7.09
C LEU A 62 5.18 -16.53 8.16
N LYS A 63 4.82 -16.41 9.44
CA LYS A 63 5.57 -17.02 10.52
C LYS A 63 5.60 -18.55 10.42
N ALA A 64 4.45 -19.18 10.14
CA ALA A 64 4.36 -20.62 9.95
C ALA A 64 5.24 -21.11 8.78
N PHE A 65 5.35 -20.32 7.71
CA PHE A 65 6.24 -20.56 6.58
C PHE A 65 7.72 -20.20 6.84
N ARG A 66 8.05 -19.79 8.08
CA ARG A 66 9.39 -19.40 8.50
C ARG A 66 9.96 -18.22 7.70
N ILE A 67 9.09 -17.32 7.24
CA ILE A 67 9.49 -16.02 6.71
C ILE A 67 10.08 -15.19 7.86
N ASN A 68 11.15 -14.43 7.58
CA ASN A 68 11.84 -13.62 8.59
C ASN A 68 11.90 -12.13 8.27
N VAL A 69 11.30 -11.72 7.16
CA VAL A 69 11.25 -10.33 6.70
C VAL A 69 10.07 -10.12 5.76
N ILE A 70 9.45 -8.95 5.84
CA ILE A 70 8.48 -8.48 4.85
C ILE A 70 9.02 -7.20 4.20
N ARG A 71 8.78 -7.05 2.90
CA ARG A 71 8.92 -5.77 2.21
C ARG A 71 7.54 -5.15 2.09
N LEU A 72 7.41 -3.89 2.50
CA LEU A 72 6.18 -3.13 2.52
C LEU A 72 6.26 -1.98 1.49
N PRO A 73 5.80 -2.21 0.25
CA PRO A 73 5.63 -1.15 -0.74
C PRO A 73 4.55 -0.19 -0.28
N PHE A 74 4.83 1.10 -0.27
CA PHE A 74 3.86 2.15 0.03
C PHE A 74 4.01 3.34 -0.92
N TRP A 75 2.93 4.11 -1.05
CA TRP A 75 2.84 5.27 -1.94
C TRP A 75 2.98 6.59 -1.18
N TYR A 76 3.57 7.62 -1.80
CA TYR A 76 3.69 8.95 -1.18
C TYR A 76 2.34 9.51 -0.69
N ARG A 77 1.23 9.16 -1.36
CA ARG A 77 -0.12 9.63 -0.99
C ARG A 77 -0.63 9.09 0.34
N HIS A 78 -0.01 8.05 0.90
CA HIS A 78 -0.28 7.66 2.30
C HIS A 78 0.28 8.68 3.26
N LEU A 79 1.44 9.27 2.95
CA LEU A 79 2.13 10.20 3.84
C LEU A 79 1.62 11.63 3.67
N GLU A 80 1.53 12.10 2.42
CA GLU A 80 1.24 13.48 2.09
C GLU A 80 -0.10 13.58 1.34
N PRO A 81 -0.83 14.70 1.49
CA PRO A 81 -1.98 14.99 0.64
C PRO A 81 -1.50 15.32 -0.79
N HIS A 82 -2.45 15.64 -1.67
CA HIS A 82 -2.09 15.96 -3.04
C HIS A 82 -1.17 17.20 -3.08
N PRO A 83 -0.07 17.20 -3.86
CA PRO A 83 0.88 18.32 -3.87
C PRO A 83 0.26 19.67 -4.24
N GLN A 84 -0.86 19.65 -4.96
CA GLN A 84 -1.61 20.83 -5.37
C GLN A 84 -2.57 21.34 -4.29
N THR A 85 -2.90 20.54 -3.27
CA THR A 85 -3.81 20.94 -2.19
C THR A 85 -3.08 21.45 -0.96
N ASP A 86 -2.05 20.73 -0.49
CA ASP A 86 -1.32 21.08 0.73
C ASP A 86 0.08 20.42 0.72
N PRO A 87 1.02 20.93 -0.10
CA PRO A 87 2.31 20.28 -0.27
C PRO A 87 3.14 20.33 1.02
N TRP A 88 3.97 19.31 1.23
CA TRP A 88 4.90 19.21 2.36
C TRP A 88 4.25 19.05 3.75
N SER A 89 2.95 18.75 3.81
CA SER A 89 2.28 18.37 5.06
C SER A 89 2.10 16.86 5.15
N LEU A 90 2.10 16.34 6.37
CA LEU A 90 1.74 14.95 6.63
C LEU A 90 0.24 14.85 6.89
N ARG A 91 -0.39 13.81 6.34
CA ARG A 91 -1.74 13.41 6.71
C ARG A 91 -1.78 13.03 8.20
N SER A 92 -2.90 13.30 8.86
CA SER A 92 -3.09 12.91 10.26
C SER A 92 -3.00 11.41 10.50
N ASN A 93 -3.26 10.60 9.47
CA ASN A 93 -3.20 9.14 9.48
C ASN A 93 -2.01 8.58 8.67
N ALA A 94 -0.97 9.39 8.41
CA ALA A 94 0.11 9.09 7.47
C ALA A 94 0.73 7.70 7.63
N PHE A 95 0.89 7.25 8.87
CA PHE A 95 1.58 6.00 9.19
C PHE A 95 0.65 4.86 9.62
N LYS A 96 -0.68 5.05 9.65
CA LYS A 96 -1.65 4.08 10.23
C LYS A 96 -1.37 2.62 9.84
N TYR A 97 -1.30 2.34 8.54
CA TYR A 97 -1.10 0.97 8.04
C TYR A 97 0.35 0.51 8.12
N MET A 98 1.31 1.44 8.01
CA MET A 98 2.74 1.14 8.13
C MET A 98 3.09 0.72 9.56
N ASP A 99 2.63 1.49 10.55
CA ASP A 99 2.82 1.20 11.98
C ASP A 99 2.21 -0.17 12.32
N TRP A 100 0.96 -0.41 11.92
CA TRP A 100 0.32 -1.70 12.15
C TRP A 100 1.10 -2.86 11.51
N ALA A 101 1.59 -2.71 10.28
CA ALA A 101 2.36 -3.76 9.61
C ALA A 101 3.70 -4.06 10.32
N VAL A 102 4.39 -3.01 10.77
CA VAL A 102 5.63 -3.12 11.54
C VAL A 102 5.36 -3.82 12.88
N GLU A 103 4.28 -3.46 13.59
CA GLU A 103 3.86 -4.11 14.82
C GLU A 103 3.53 -5.60 14.61
N GLN A 104 2.77 -5.94 13.57
CA GLN A 104 2.41 -7.32 13.24
C GLN A 104 3.64 -8.18 12.88
N ALA A 105 4.61 -7.60 12.15
CA ALA A 105 5.88 -8.26 11.83
C ALA A 105 6.72 -8.47 13.09
N ALA A 106 6.89 -7.42 13.90
CA ALA A 106 7.69 -7.43 15.11
C ALA A 106 7.16 -8.44 16.14
N ALA A 107 5.85 -8.52 16.33
CA ALA A 107 5.20 -9.47 17.23
C ALA A 107 5.51 -10.94 16.89
N ARG A 108 5.92 -11.23 15.64
CA ARG A 108 6.28 -12.58 15.16
C ARG A 108 7.77 -12.74 14.90
N GLY A 109 8.58 -11.75 15.28
CA GLY A 109 10.04 -11.74 15.10
C GLY A 109 10.47 -11.66 13.63
N MET A 110 9.71 -10.91 12.81
CA MET A 110 10.06 -10.60 11.43
C MET A 110 10.52 -9.15 11.30
N TRP A 111 11.47 -8.91 10.40
CA TRP A 111 11.92 -7.57 10.04
C TRP A 111 11.00 -6.93 8.99
N THR A 112 10.99 -5.60 8.91
CA THR A 112 10.23 -4.87 7.89
C THR A 112 11.16 -3.98 7.08
N ILE A 113 11.10 -4.10 5.76
CA ILE A 113 11.73 -3.16 4.81
C ILE A 113 10.63 -2.21 4.34
N LEU A 114 10.76 -0.94 4.70
CA LEU A 114 9.90 0.13 4.19
C LEU A 114 10.38 0.53 2.80
N ASP A 115 9.47 0.53 1.84
CA ASP A 115 9.77 0.71 0.42
C ASP A 115 8.85 1.78 -0.17
N LEU A 116 9.37 3.00 -0.34
CA LEU A 116 8.66 4.06 -1.03
C LEU A 116 8.57 3.70 -2.51
N HIS A 117 7.47 3.06 -2.88
CA HIS A 117 7.29 2.39 -4.17
C HIS A 117 6.70 3.30 -5.24
N GLY A 118 6.08 4.41 -4.85
CA GLY A 118 5.61 5.43 -5.77
C GLY A 118 5.91 6.82 -5.24
N ALA A 119 6.63 7.61 -6.04
CA ALA A 119 6.97 8.99 -5.74
C ALA A 119 5.99 9.97 -6.39
N VAL A 120 6.02 11.23 -5.96
CA VAL A 120 5.27 12.32 -6.59
C VAL A 120 5.65 12.40 -8.08
N GLY A 121 4.64 12.37 -8.97
CA GLY A 121 4.84 12.48 -10.42
C GLY A 121 5.25 11.18 -11.12
N GLY A 122 5.46 10.08 -10.39
CA GLY A 122 5.91 8.81 -10.94
C GLY A 122 7.40 8.80 -11.26
N GLN A 123 8.11 7.77 -10.80
CA GLN A 123 9.58 7.68 -10.94
C GLN A 123 10.06 6.91 -12.17
N ASN A 124 9.19 6.12 -12.80
CA ASN A 124 9.57 5.16 -13.84
C ASN A 124 8.51 5.02 -14.96
N GLY A 125 7.38 5.74 -14.89
CA GLY A 125 6.31 5.67 -15.87
C GLY A 125 5.49 4.37 -15.86
N PHE A 126 5.74 3.50 -14.89
CA PHE A 126 4.90 2.33 -14.61
C PHE A 126 3.84 2.68 -13.57
N ASP A 127 2.84 1.81 -13.49
CA ASP A 127 1.72 1.81 -12.54
C ASP A 127 2.12 2.18 -11.11
#